data_AF-A0A3D2WYC3-F1
#
_entry.id   AF-A0A3D2WYC3-F1
#
_cell.length_a   1.000
_cell.length_b   1.000
_cell.length_c   1.000
_cell.angle_alpha   90.00
_cell.angle_beta   90.00
_cell.angle_gamma   90.00
#
_symmetry.space_group_name_H-M   'P 1'
#
loop_
_entity.id
_entity.type
_entity.pdbx_description
1 polymer ?
#
loop_
_entity_poly.entity_id
_entity_poly.type
_entity_poly.pdbx_seq_one_letter_code
_entity_poly.pdbx_strand_id
1 'polypeptide(L)' 'MNRQDRITKAHGSGGRLTHDLIRNLFVKYFDNDRLNSLGDSAILGKIDGELVFTTDSHVVKPLFYPG' A
#
# COMPACT_ATOMS: atom_id res chain seq x y z
N MET A 1 16.68 3.80 -20.62
CA MET A 1 15.67 3.56 -19.57
C MET A 1 15.76 2.10 -19.19
N ASN A 2 16.12 1.81 -17.94
CA ASN A 2 16.12 0.43 -17.47
C ASN A 2 14.66 -0.03 -17.33
N ARG A 3 14.41 -1.32 -17.56
CA ARG A 3 13.06 -1.91 -17.45
C ARG A 3 12.46 -1.75 -16.04
N GLN A 4 13.30 -1.47 -15.04
CA GLN A 4 12.93 -1.22 -13.64
C GLN A 4 12.36 0.18 -13.39
N ASP A 5 12.50 1.14 -14.31
CA ASP A 5 12.03 2.52 -14.13
C ASP A 5 10.54 2.72 -14.49
N ARG A 6 9.82 1.64 -14.84
CA ARG A 6 8.43 1.71 -15.31
C ARG A 6 7.49 0.93 -14.42
N ILE A 7 6.38 1.58 -14.04
CA ILE A 7 5.26 0.92 -13.38
C ILE A 7 4.58 -0.04 -14.35
N THR A 8 4.20 -1.21 -13.83
CA THR A 8 3.53 -2.29 -14.55
C THR A 8 2.37 -2.81 -13.71
N LYS A 9 1.46 -3.60 -14.31
CA LYS A 9 0.35 -4.21 -13.58
C LYS A 9 0.80 -5.06 -12.38
N ALA A 10 1.97 -5.69 -12.45
CA ALA A 10 2.49 -6.52 -11.38
C ALA A 10 2.85 -5.72 -10.11
N HIS A 11 3.05 -4.41 -10.22
CA HIS A 11 3.24 -3.54 -9.06
C HIS A 11 1.92 -3.24 -8.31
N GLY A 12 0.76 -3.51 -8.93
CA GLY A 12 -0.56 -3.36 -8.32
C GLY A 12 -1.24 -4.69 -7.97
N SER A 13 -0.52 -5.82 -8.02
CA SER A 13 -1.12 -7.14 -7.80
C SER A 13 -1.08 -7.62 -6.35
N GLY A 14 -0.52 -6.83 -5.42
CA GLY A 14 -0.34 -7.20 -4.01
C GLY A 14 0.79 -8.20 -3.74
N GLY A 15 1.57 -8.56 -4.77
CA GLY A 15 2.64 -9.56 -4.66
C GLY A 15 4.02 -8.96 -4.37
N ARG A 16 5.08 -9.71 -4.68
CA ARG A 16 6.48 -9.30 -4.45
C ARG A 16 6.80 -7.92 -5.04
N LEU A 17 6.41 -7.66 -6.29
CA LEU A 17 6.72 -6.37 -6.94
C LEU A 17 5.96 -5.19 -6.33
N THR A 18 4.75 -5.41 -5.79
CA THR A 18 4.05 -4.40 -4.99
C THR A 18 4.85 -4.08 -3.72
N HIS A 19 5.32 -5.12 -3.02
CA HIS A 19 6.09 -4.95 -1.79
C HIS A 19 7.46 -4.28 -2.01
N ASP A 20 8.15 -4.66 -3.09
CA ASP A 20 9.42 -4.06 -3.49
C ASP A 20 9.24 -2.58 -3.84
N LEU A 21 8.15 -2.21 -4.51
CA LEU A 21 7.81 -0.82 -4.77
C LEU A 21 7.56 -0.04 -3.46
N ILE A 22 6.79 -0.62 -2.54
CA ILE A 22 6.51 0.00 -1.23
C ILE A 22 7.81 0.24 -0.45
N ARG A 23 8.66 -0.76 -0.32
CA ARG A 23 9.91 -0.65 0.45
C ARG A 23 10.94 0.25 -0.21
N ASN A 24 11.20 0.07 -1.51
CA ASN A 24 12.33 0.72 -2.17
C ASN A 24 12.04 2.16 -2.61
N LEU A 25 10.76 2.54 -2.70
CA LEU A 25 10.34 3.89 -3.06
C LEU A 25 9.63 4.58 -1.89
N PHE A 26 8.48 4.07 -1.44
CA PHE A 26 7.67 4.81 -0.47
C PHE A 26 8.29 4.85 0.93
N VAL A 27 8.69 3.71 1.49
CA VAL A 27 9.35 3.67 2.81
C VAL A 27 10.65 4.47 2.78
N LYS A 28 11.45 4.34 1.71
CA LYS A 28 12.71 5.08 1.56
C LYS A 28 12.54 6.60 1.66
N TYR A 29 11.49 7.17 1.08
CA TYR A 29 11.33 8.63 0.99
C TYR A 29 10.32 9.21 2.00
N PHE A 30 9.46 8.37 2.59
CA PHE A 30 8.46 8.77 3.59
C PHE A 30 8.69 8.09 4.95
N ASP A 31 9.93 7.70 5.24
CA ASP A 31 10.33 6.97 6.44
C ASP A 31 9.76 7.58 7.74
N ASN A 32 9.03 6.77 8.50
CA ASN A 32 8.53 7.08 9.83
C ASN A 32 8.02 5.82 10.52
N ASP A 33 7.97 5.84 11.85
CA ASP A 33 7.57 4.69 12.67
C ASP A 33 6.20 4.10 12.31
N ARG A 34 5.25 4.94 11.87
CA ARG A 34 3.90 4.49 11.53
C ARG A 34 3.92 3.71 10.21
N LEU A 35 4.58 4.25 9.18
CA LEU A 35 4.70 3.59 7.88
C LEU A 35 5.57 2.34 7.94
N ASN A 36 6.62 2.34 8.78
CA ASN A 36 7.55 1.21 8.91
C ASN A 36 6.91 -0.06 9.47
N SER A 37 5.75 0.05 10.13
CA SER A 37 4.97 -1.10 10.57
C SER A 37 4.46 -1.96 9.41
N LEU A 38 4.23 -1.36 8.22
CA LEU A 38 3.66 -2.01 7.03
C LEU A 38 2.44 -2.90 7.35
N GLY A 39 1.63 -2.48 8.33
CA GLY A 39 0.39 -3.17 8.71
C GLY A 39 -0.81 -2.75 7.85
N ASP A 40 -1.95 -3.38 8.10
CA ASP A 40 -3.21 -3.10 7.39
C ASP A 40 -3.80 -1.71 7.69
N SER A 41 -3.22 -0.98 8.64
CA SER A 41 -3.66 0.35 9.07
C SER A 41 -2.53 1.10 9.78
N ALA A 42 -2.67 2.43 9.86
CA ALA A 42 -1.81 3.27 10.67
C ALA A 42 -2.50 3.60 12.00
N ILE A 43 -1.76 3.44 13.11
CA ILE A 43 -2.16 3.99 14.41
C ILE A 43 -1.74 5.47 14.42
N LEU A 44 -2.67 6.40 14.68
CA LEU A 44 -2.45 7.85 14.59
C LEU A 44 -2.38 8.56 15.94
N GLY A 45 -2.48 7.82 17.05
CA GLY A 45 -2.42 8.36 18.41
C GLY A 45 -3.74 8.16 19.18
N LYS A 46 -3.87 8.83 20.32
CA LYS A 46 -5.06 8.74 21.18
C LYS A 46 -5.82 10.06 21.18
N ILE A 47 -7.12 10.02 20.86
CA ILE A 47 -8.05 11.14 21.01
C ILE A 47 -9.08 10.76 22.07
N ASP A 48 -9.83 9.69 21.82
CA ASP A 48 -10.67 8.98 22.78
C ASP A 48 -10.58 7.48 22.46
N GLY A 49 -9.59 6.81 23.05
CA GLY A 49 -9.11 5.51 22.58
C GLY A 49 -8.06 5.61 21.47
N GLU A 50 -7.67 4.47 20.89
CA GLU A 50 -6.66 4.39 19.83
C GLU A 50 -7.27 4.69 18.46
N LEU A 51 -6.75 5.70 17.77
CA LEU A 51 -7.19 6.05 16.42
C LEU A 51 -6.44 5.19 15.39
N VAL A 52 -7.19 4.36 14.69
CA VAL A 52 -6.70 3.49 13.62
C VAL A 52 -7.29 3.94 12.28
N PHE A 53 -6.45 4.09 11.26
CA PHE A 53 -6.87 4.54 9.93
C PHE A 53 -6.34 3.63 8.83
N THR A 54 -7.20 3.27 7.88
CA THR A 54 -6.83 2.51 6.67
C THR A 54 -7.58 3.04 5.46
N THR A 55 -7.10 2.72 4.27
CA THR A 55 -7.74 3.09 3.02
C THR A 55 -7.47 2.04 1.95
N ASP A 56 -8.46 1.82 1.09
CA ASP A 56 -8.38 0.94 -0.06
C ASP A 56 -9.16 1.54 -1.23
N SER A 57 -8.81 1.09 -2.43
CA SER A 57 -9.56 1.38 -3.66
C SER A 57 -9.91 0.08 -4.37
N HIS A 58 -11.14 -0.01 -4.88
CA HIS A 58 -11.61 -1.19 -5.60
C HIS A 58 -11.67 -0.90 -7.11
N VAL A 59 -10.90 -1.67 -7.88
CA VAL A 59 -10.82 -1.54 -9.36
C VAL A 59 -11.32 -2.78 -10.10
N VAL A 60 -12.13 -3.61 -9.42
CA VAL A 60 -12.64 -4.88 -9.94
C VAL A 60 -13.41 -4.69 -11.26
N LYS A 61 -13.24 -5.65 -12.18
CA LYS A 61 -13.94 -5.71 -13.46
C LYS A 61 -14.30 -7.17 -13.80
N PRO A 62 -15.53 -7.44 -14.28
CA PRO A 62 -16.66 -6.52 -14.45
C PRO A 62 -17.16 -5.94 -13.11
N LEU A 63 -18.00 -4.90 -13.15
CA LEU A 63 -18.57 -4.32 -11.91
C LEU A 63 -19.55 -5.26 -11.22
N PHE A 64 -20.19 -6.15 -11.99
CA PHE A 64 -21.10 -7.19 -11.50
C PHE A 64 -20.58 -8.54 -11.93
N TYR A 65 -20.37 -9.44 -10.99
CA TYR A 65 -19.86 -10.80 -11.20
C TYR A 65 -20.55 -11.75 -10.22
N PRO A 66 -20.72 -13.04 -10.58
CA PRO A 66 -21.15 -14.04 -9.62
C PRO A 66 -20.07 -14.17 -8.53
N GLY A 67 -20.51 -14.08 -7.27
CA GLY A 67 -19.66 -14.31 -6.10
C GLY A 67 -19.26 -15.77 -5.95
#